data_AF-A0A950PBM4-F1
#
_entry.id   AF-A0A950PBM4-F1
#
_cell.length_a   1.000
_cell.length_b   1.000
_cell.length_c   1.000
_cell.angle_alpha   90.00
_cell.angle_beta   90.00
_cell.angle_gamma   90.00
#
_symmetry.space_group_name_H-M   'P 1'
#
loop_
_entity.id
_entity.type
_entity.pdbx_description
1 polymer ?
#
loop_
_entity_poly.entity_id
_entity_poly.type
_entity_poly.pdbx_seq_one_letter_code
_entity_poly.pdbx_strand_id
1 'polypeptide(L)' 'MDEDPQVKAEYLRGVAEELRQIAAELRYDLRRREQLFALAAGFERFAERLEKQIAGES' A
#
# COMPACT_ATOMS: atom_id res chain seq x y z
N MET A 1 16.45 -14.60 -2.89
CA MET A 1 16.55 -14.02 -1.54
C MET A 1 15.14 -14.00 -0.99
N ASP A 2 14.88 -14.71 0.10
CA ASP A 2 13.64 -14.48 0.85
C ASP A 2 13.79 -13.10 1.49
N GLU A 3 13.15 -12.13 0.85
CA GLU A 3 13.15 -10.73 1.28
C GLU A 3 12.49 -10.65 2.66
N ASP A 4 13.17 -10.01 3.62
CA ASP A 4 12.68 -9.85 4.99
C ASP A 4 11.22 -9.36 4.95
N PRO A 5 10.27 -10.11 5.53
CA PRO A 5 8.86 -9.76 5.45
C PRO A 5 8.57 -8.38 6.08
N GLN A 6 9.39 -7.92 7.03
CA GLN A 6 9.28 -6.58 7.58
C GLN A 6 9.67 -5.51 6.55
N VAL A 7 10.78 -5.70 5.85
CA VAL A 7 11.23 -4.82 4.75
C VAL A 7 10.19 -4.77 3.63
N LYS A 8 9.56 -5.91 3.34
CA LYS A 8 8.48 -5.97 2.35
C LYS A 8 7.22 -5.23 2.83
N ALA A 9 6.85 -5.31 4.10
CA ALA A 9 5.71 -4.55 4.64
C ALA A 9 5.96 -3.04 4.56
N GLU A 10 7.16 -2.59 4.89
CA GLU A 10 7.58 -1.18 4.76
C GLU A 10 7.55 -0.70 3.31
N TYR A 11 8.07 -1.51 2.38
CA TYR A 11 8.01 -1.21 0.95
C TYR A 11 6.57 -1.04 0.46
N LEU A 12 5.66 -1.94 0.83
CA LEU A 12 4.26 -1.88 0.44
C LEU A 12 3.58 -0.60 0.99
N ARG A 13 3.93 -0.16 2.20
CA ARG A 13 3.46 1.13 2.73
C ARG A 13 3.99 2.32 1.93
N GLY A 14 5.27 2.30 1.55
CA GLY A 14 5.85 3.33 0.70
C GLY A 14 5.12 3.47 -0.63
N VAL A 15 4.80 2.34 -1.28
CA VAL A 15 4.00 2.31 -2.51
C VAL A 15 2.60 2.90 -2.29
N ALA A 16 1.94 2.55 -1.19
CA ALA A 16 0.62 3.10 -0.88
C ALA A 16 0.67 4.63 -0.67
N GLU A 17 1.71 5.14 -0.01
CA GLU A 17 1.92 6.57 0.17
C GLU A 17 2.12 7.30 -1.16
N GLU A 18 3.00 6.78 -2.03
CA GLU A 18 3.25 7.35 -3.35
C GLU A 18 1.97 7.41 -4.19
N LEU A 19 1.17 6.35 -4.19
CA LEU A 19 -0.11 6.32 -4.89
C LEU A 19 -1.10 7.36 -4.36
N ARG A 20 -1.13 7.61 -3.04
CA ARG A 20 -1.97 8.67 -2.46
C ARG A 20 -1.50 10.06 -2.87
N GLN A 21 -0.19 10.28 -2.93
CA GLN A 21 0.38 11.55 -3.38
C GLN A 21 0.01 11.81 -4.86
N ILE A 22 0.20 10.82 -5.74
CA ILE A 22 -0.22 10.91 -7.14
C ILE A 22 -1.73 11.16 -7.26
N ALA A 23 -2.55 10.46 -6.46
CA ALA A 23 -3.99 10.65 -6.45
C ALA A 23 -4.40 12.06 -5.97
N ALA A 24 -3.67 12.65 -5.03
CA ALA A 24 -3.93 14.00 -4.53
C ALA A 24 -3.61 15.08 -5.58
N GLU A 25 -2.67 14.83 -6.48
CA GLU A 25 -2.31 15.73 -7.58
C GLU A 25 -3.32 15.69 -8.74
N LEU A 26 -4.11 14.62 -8.87
CA LEU A 26 -5.14 14.49 -9.90
C LEU A 26 -6.38 15.33 -9.59
N ARG A 27 -6.45 16.52 -10.19
CA ARG A 27 -7.58 17.45 -10.01
C ARG A 27 -8.78 17.17 -10.93
N TYR A 28 -8.54 16.62 -12.13
CA TYR A 28 -9.56 16.56 -13.18
C TYR A 28 -10.01 15.14 -13.54
N ASP A 29 -9.21 14.12 -13.22
CA ASP A 29 -9.56 12.72 -13.47
C ASP A 29 -9.96 12.04 -12.16
N LEU A 30 -11.23 12.25 -11.77
CA LEU A 30 -11.78 11.73 -10.52
C LEU A 30 -11.79 10.20 -10.49
N ARG A 31 -12.08 9.55 -11.63
CA ARG A 31 -12.10 8.09 -11.72
C ARG A 31 -10.71 7.51 -11.51
N ARG A 32 -9.68 8.08 -12.16
CA ARG A 32 -8.30 7.62 -11.97
C ARG A 32 -7.81 7.90 -10.55
N ARG A 33 -8.21 9.04 -9.96
CA ARG A 33 -7.94 9.37 -8.56
C ARG A 33 -8.53 8.33 -7.61
N GLU A 34 -9.79 7.94 -7.79
CA GLU A 34 -10.44 6.89 -6.99
C GLU A 34 -9.74 5.53 -7.16
N GLN A 35 -9.35 5.18 -8.38
CA GLN A 35 -8.62 3.93 -8.65
C GLN A 35 -7.26 3.89 -7.94
N LEU A 36 -6.52 5.00 -7.92
CA LEU A 36 -5.24 5.08 -7.21
C LEU A 36 -5.42 4.98 -5.70
N PHE A 37 -6.45 5.61 -5.13
CA PHE A 37 -6.78 5.44 -3.72
C PHE A 37 -7.18 3.99 -3.38
N ALA A 38 -7.98 3.35 -4.23
CA ALA A 38 -8.36 1.95 -4.04
C ALA A 38 -7.14 1.03 -4.09
N LEU A 39 -6.18 1.31 -4.99
CA LEU A 39 -4.93 0.58 -5.10
C LEU A 39 -4.03 0.80 -3.87
N ALA A 40 -3.87 2.03 -3.42
CA ALA A 40 -3.13 2.37 -2.19
C ALA A 40 -3.68 1.60 -0.98
N ALA A 41 -5.00 1.60 -0.80
CA ALA A 41 -5.66 0.84 0.25
C ALA A 41 -5.45 -0.67 0.13
N GLY A 42 -5.30 -1.18 -1.10
CA GLY A 42 -4.91 -2.58 -1.35
C GLY A 42 -3.52 -2.89 -0.80
N PHE A 43 -2.54 -2.04 -1.09
CA PHE A 43 -1.18 -2.16 -0.59
C PHE A 43 -1.11 -2.07 0.95
N GLU A 44 -1.86 -1.15 1.57
CA GLU A 44 -1.95 -1.05 3.03
C GLU A 44 -2.48 -2.33 3.67
N ARG A 45 -3.55 -2.93 3.11
CA ARG A 45 -4.08 -4.22 3.61
C ARG A 45 -3.10 -5.36 3.44
N PHE A 46 -2.31 -5.37 2.36
CA PHE A 46 -1.27 -6.38 2.17
C PHE A 46 -0.13 -6.22 3.18
N ALA A 47 0.31 -4.98 3.44
CA ALA A 47 1.30 -4.70 4.47
C ALA A 47 0.81 -5.13 5.85
N GLU A 48 -0.41 -4.75 6.23
CA GLU A 48 -1.02 -5.14 7.51
C GLU A 48 -1.12 -6.66 7.66
N ARG A 49 -1.55 -7.37 6.60
CA ARG A 49 -1.61 -8.83 6.63
C ARG A 49 -0.23 -9.46 6.82
N LEU A 50 0.78 -8.91 6.17
CA LEU A 50 2.15 -9.41 6.28
C LEU A 50 2.69 -9.20 7.69
N GLU A 51 2.42 -8.04 8.30
CA GLU A 51 2.81 -7.77 9.69
C GLU A 51 2.12 -8.66 10.70
N LYS A 52 0.82 -8.94 10.51
CA LYS A 52 0.10 -9.92 11.35
C LYS A 52 0.73 -11.31 11.26
N GLN A 53 1.13 -11.72 10.05
CA GLN A 53 1.87 -12.97 9.85
C GLN A 53 3.23 -12.98 10.56
N ILE A 54 3.97 -11.86 10.52
CA ILE A 54 5.25 -11.71 11.25
C ILE A 54 5.01 -11.76 12.77
N ALA A 55 3.95 -11.13 13.26
CA ALA A 55 3.59 -11.09 14.67
C ALA A 55 3.05 -12.43 15.21
N GLY A 56 2.82 -13.43 14.35
CA GLY A 56 2.21 -14.71 14.73
C GLY A 56 0.70 -14.61 14.98
N GLU A 57 0.07 -13.53 14.54
CA GLU A 57 -1.37 -13.32 14.57
C GLU A 57 -1.97 -13.90 13.27
N SER A 58 -2.51 -15.12 13.31
CA SER A 58 -3.19 -15.76 12.18
C SER A 58 -4.63 -16.14 12.52
#